data_AF-A0A2P4Y4R8-F1
#
_entry.id   AF-A0A2P4Y4R8-F1
#
_cell.length_a   1.000
_cell.length_b   1.000
_cell.length_c   1.000
_cell.angle_alpha   90.00
_cell.angle_beta   90.00
_cell.angle_gamma   90.00
#
_symmetry.space_group_name_H-M   'P 1'
#
loop_
_entity.id
_entity.type
_entity.pdbx_description
1 polymer ?
#
loop_
_entity_poly.entity_id
_entity_poly.type
_entity_poly.pdbx_seq_one_letter_code
_entity_poly.pdbx_strand_id
1 'polypeptide(L)'
;MTNLQSPSSTFDPALSPDRNTETGITPSESYVNTVSPRHHGELEKLSRSQKWMRSWVAARWRLSRNIYSVPVPMLTIRFDIKQGDLVLTLPLLLILLAATVIFTNEHDVKMSGMPPTFTMLLVFGMTVRNNSLLLTVTGIPFERALFYHKLFAYATIILTALHAFSYHLADDDGDEEDKEFKTQTGAIAFMAMIFMYLLSLNKIRRRYFEFFVRMHWILFIVVIIAAVAHGAFFALFGILPWFIDMLYRLVFRSRSYSKGKKGSASQMGIIARDQVSIHALPGNITRIQFPRVRKDSGETFEYEAGQYAFLCIPTISSLEWHPFTISSSPNEAMVTFHIKALGDWTRKLRTAVVDAVESSPFDILLDGPYGKVSVDIDSSPVYSHY
;
A
#
# COMPACT_ATOMS: atom_id res chain seq x y z
N MET A 1 -54.01 -20.50 53.66
CA MET A 1 -52.70 -21.17 53.46
C MET A 1 -51.67 -20.05 53.36
N THR A 2 -51.08 -19.62 54.48
CA THR A 2 -49.68 -19.92 54.90
C THR A 2 -48.65 -19.52 53.84
N ASN A 3 -47.57 -18.76 54.06
CA ASN A 3 -46.97 -18.09 55.21
C ASN A 3 -45.73 -17.33 54.67
N LEU A 4 -45.32 -16.19 55.28
CA LEU A 4 -43.93 -15.69 55.45
C LEU A 4 -43.11 -15.28 54.19
N GLN A 5 -42.22 -14.28 54.14
CA GLN A 5 -41.81 -13.13 54.97
C GLN A 5 -40.71 -12.38 54.16
N SER A 6 -40.62 -11.05 54.22
CA SER A 6 -39.32 -10.35 54.25
C SER A 6 -39.48 -8.95 54.88
N PRO A 7 -38.48 -8.45 55.63
CA PRO A 7 -38.70 -7.45 56.67
C PRO A 7 -38.36 -6.02 56.25
N SER A 8 -38.88 -5.09 57.05
CA SER A 8 -38.82 -3.64 56.96
C SER A 8 -37.61 -3.00 57.67
N SER A 9 -37.31 -1.76 57.26
CA SER A 9 -36.74 -0.63 58.04
C SER A 9 -35.29 -0.77 58.53
N THR A 10 -34.42 0.23 58.48
CA THR A 10 -34.55 1.59 59.01
C THR A 10 -33.46 2.50 58.43
N PHE A 11 -33.82 3.67 57.91
CA PHE A 11 -32.92 4.81 57.79
C PHE A 11 -33.30 5.75 58.94
N ASP A 12 -32.37 6.01 59.86
CA ASP A 12 -32.57 7.00 60.92
C ASP A 12 -31.52 8.13 60.81
N PRO A 13 -31.92 9.41 60.93
CA PRO A 13 -31.12 10.57 60.59
C PRO A 13 -30.57 11.26 61.85
N ALA A 14 -29.26 11.51 61.92
CA ALA A 14 -28.70 12.51 62.83
C ALA A 14 -27.27 12.87 62.42
N LEU A 15 -27.09 14.03 61.80
CA LEU A 15 -26.15 15.10 62.21
C LEU A 15 -26.06 16.15 61.08
N SER A 16 -26.69 17.29 61.35
CA SER A 16 -26.60 18.56 60.61
C SER A 16 -25.33 19.33 61.02
N PRO A 17 -25.12 20.60 60.61
CA PRO A 17 -24.58 21.08 59.34
C PRO A 17 -23.23 21.80 59.56
N ASP A 18 -22.50 22.15 58.49
CA ASP A 18 -21.86 23.47 58.47
C ASP A 18 -21.58 23.98 57.06
N ARG A 19 -21.90 25.26 56.88
CA ARG A 19 -21.62 26.04 55.67
C ARG A 19 -20.20 26.60 55.73
N ASN A 20 -19.65 26.81 54.53
CA ASN A 20 -18.50 27.65 54.19
C ASN A 20 -17.11 26.98 54.29
N THR A 21 -16.62 26.52 53.15
CA THR A 21 -15.33 26.98 52.63
C THR A 21 -15.34 26.88 51.11
N GLU A 22 -15.25 28.04 50.45
CA GLU A 22 -14.82 28.12 49.07
C GLU A 22 -13.45 27.46 48.94
N THR A 23 -13.33 26.39 48.16
CA THR A 23 -12.12 26.15 47.39
C THR A 23 -12.56 25.75 45.99
N GLY A 24 -12.35 26.67 45.05
CA GLY A 24 -12.44 26.36 43.63
C GLY A 24 -11.47 25.23 43.33
N ILE A 25 -12.00 24.09 42.89
CA ILE A 25 -11.20 23.05 42.28
C ILE A 25 -10.90 23.57 40.87
N THR A 26 -9.86 24.37 40.76
CA THR A 26 -9.11 24.49 39.52
C THR A 26 -8.69 23.07 39.11
N PRO A 27 -8.82 22.67 37.83
CA PRO A 27 -8.26 21.42 37.37
C PRO A 27 -6.77 21.44 37.69
N SER A 28 -6.33 20.57 38.60
CA SER A 28 -4.94 20.47 39.00
C SER A 28 -4.06 20.34 37.75
N GLU A 29 -3.09 21.25 37.61
CA GLU A 29 -2.07 21.31 36.53
C GLU A 29 -1.30 20.00 36.31
N SER A 30 -1.50 18.97 37.15
CA SER A 30 -0.91 17.65 37.04
C SER A 30 -1.44 16.82 35.87
N TYR A 31 -2.66 17.05 35.38
CA TYR A 31 -3.21 16.28 34.26
C TYR A 31 -2.76 16.80 32.89
N VAL A 32 -2.35 18.08 32.81
CA VAL A 32 -1.93 18.73 31.55
C VAL A 32 -0.43 18.55 31.28
N ASN A 33 0.37 18.21 32.30
CA ASN A 33 1.84 18.12 32.19
C ASN A 33 2.40 16.70 31.93
N THR A 34 1.57 15.69 31.65
CA THR A 34 2.06 14.34 31.28
C THR A 34 2.29 14.15 29.79
N VAL A 35 1.98 15.15 28.95
CA VAL A 35 2.54 15.22 27.59
C VAL A 35 3.94 15.80 27.70
N SER A 36 4.91 14.90 27.89
CA SER A 36 6.32 15.23 27.93
C SER A 36 6.71 16.17 26.77
N PRO A 37 7.35 17.33 27.00
CA PRO A 37 8.00 18.10 25.95
C PRO A 37 9.32 17.43 25.56
N ARG A 38 9.27 16.14 25.18
CA ARG A 38 10.37 15.52 24.44
C ARG A 38 10.24 16.02 23.02
N HIS A 39 10.97 17.07 22.63
CA HIS A 39 11.42 17.21 21.23
C HIS A 39 12.49 18.28 20.97
N HIS A 40 12.76 19.23 21.87
CA HIS A 40 13.78 20.26 21.56
C HIS A 40 15.23 19.84 21.84
N GLY A 41 15.52 19.10 22.92
CA GLY A 41 16.90 18.73 23.31
C GLY A 41 17.54 17.57 22.52
N GLU A 42 16.74 16.73 21.86
CA GLU A 42 17.25 15.59 21.05
C GLU A 42 17.68 16.00 19.64
N LEU A 43 17.23 17.17 19.16
CA LEU A 43 17.54 17.65 17.81
C LEU A 43 18.99 18.11 17.64
N GLU A 44 19.62 18.60 18.72
CA GLU A 44 21.00 19.07 18.68
C GLU A 44 22.01 17.92 18.55
N LYS A 45 21.69 16.74 19.11
CA LYS A 45 22.55 15.55 19.12
C LYS A 45 22.53 14.74 17.80
N LEU A 46 21.71 15.13 16.82
CA LEU A 46 21.61 14.43 15.55
C LEU A 46 22.76 14.82 14.60
N SER A 47 23.35 13.82 13.95
CA SER A 47 24.33 14.01 12.86
C SER A 47 23.72 14.85 11.73
N ARG A 48 24.57 15.55 10.96
CA ARG A 48 24.12 16.32 9.77
C ARG A 48 23.31 15.47 8.80
N SER A 49 23.68 14.20 8.60
CA SER A 49 22.94 13.27 7.73
C SER A 49 21.55 12.95 8.28
N GLN A 50 21.41 12.78 9.60
CA GLN A 50 20.12 12.53 10.25
C GLN A 50 19.21 13.76 10.21
N LYS A 51 19.77 14.97 10.38
CA LYS A 51 19.04 16.24 10.22
C LYS A 51 18.53 16.41 8.78
N TRP A 52 19.37 16.10 7.79
CA TRP A 52 19.00 16.16 6.38
C TRP A 52 17.91 15.14 6.03
N MET A 53 18.06 13.89 6.48
CA MET A 53 17.08 12.84 6.28
C MET A 53 15.72 13.18 6.92
N ARG A 54 15.71 13.74 8.13
CA ARG A 54 14.47 14.23 8.77
C ARG A 54 13.84 15.39 8.00
N SER A 55 14.64 16.36 7.55
CA SER A 55 14.16 17.49 6.73
C SER A 55 13.53 17.00 5.43
N TRP A 56 14.18 16.06 4.75
CA TRP A 56 13.65 15.40 3.56
C TRP A 56 12.34 14.66 3.84
N VAL A 57 12.28 13.84 4.91
CA VAL A 57 11.07 13.12 5.31
C VAL A 57 9.93 14.08 5.59
N ALA A 58 10.20 15.20 6.28
CA ALA A 58 9.20 16.24 6.55
C ALA A 58 8.72 16.95 5.28
N ALA A 59 9.64 17.31 4.37
CA ALA A 59 9.32 17.93 3.09
C ALA A 59 8.47 17.02 2.21
N ARG A 60 8.88 15.75 2.07
CA ARG A 60 8.13 14.67 1.43
C ARG A 60 6.73 14.53 2.03
N TRP A 61 6.62 14.54 3.36
CA TRP A 61 5.33 14.44 4.05
C TRP A 61 4.40 15.59 3.74
N ARG A 62 4.92 16.82 3.78
CA ARG A 62 4.17 18.03 3.42
C ARG A 62 3.68 17.95 1.97
N LEU A 63 4.55 17.51 1.06
CA LEU A 63 4.21 17.35 -0.36
C LEU A 63 3.13 16.28 -0.57
N SER A 64 3.30 15.10 0.04
CA SER A 64 2.34 14.00 -0.08
C SER A 64 0.97 14.37 0.46
N ARG A 65 0.92 15.01 1.65
CA ARG A 65 -0.34 15.44 2.26
C ARG A 65 -1.07 16.48 1.40
N ASN A 66 -0.34 17.45 0.87
CA ASN A 66 -0.93 18.56 0.12
C ASN A 66 -1.32 18.19 -1.31
N ILE A 67 -0.71 17.14 -1.90
CA ILE A 67 -0.95 16.75 -3.28
C ILE A 67 -1.78 15.47 -3.36
N TYR A 68 -1.36 14.39 -2.69
CA TYR A 68 -1.94 13.05 -2.89
C TYR A 68 -2.98 12.65 -1.83
N SER A 69 -3.28 13.51 -0.86
CA SER A 69 -4.20 13.20 0.23
C SER A 69 -5.35 14.19 0.40
N VAL A 70 -5.37 15.30 -0.36
CA VAL A 70 -6.47 16.28 -0.27
C VAL A 70 -7.67 15.79 -1.10
N PRO A 71 -8.82 15.50 -0.47
CA PRO A 71 -10.03 15.13 -1.18
C PRO A 71 -10.62 16.35 -1.89
N VAL A 72 -11.22 16.13 -3.05
CA VAL A 72 -12.00 17.13 -3.79
C VAL A 72 -13.48 16.76 -3.62
N PRO A 73 -14.31 17.66 -3.04
CA PRO A 73 -15.72 17.39 -2.82
C PRO A 73 -16.42 16.85 -4.08
N MET A 74 -17.32 15.87 -3.90
CA MET A 74 -18.03 15.12 -4.96
C MET A 74 -17.17 14.19 -5.82
N LEU A 75 -16.00 14.63 -6.29
CA LEU A 75 -15.12 13.84 -7.16
C LEU A 75 -14.45 12.68 -6.42
N THR A 76 -13.99 12.89 -5.18
CA THR A 76 -13.39 11.81 -4.38
C THR A 76 -14.43 10.75 -4.01
N ILE A 77 -15.66 11.16 -3.67
CA ILE A 77 -16.71 10.22 -3.23
C ILE A 77 -17.13 9.27 -4.37
N ARG A 78 -17.24 9.79 -5.59
CA ARG A 78 -17.77 9.02 -6.72
C ARG A 78 -16.67 8.32 -7.54
N PHE A 79 -15.49 8.92 -7.64
CA PHE A 79 -14.44 8.47 -8.56
C PHE A 79 -13.06 8.27 -7.90
N ASP A 80 -12.94 8.47 -6.58
CA ASP A 80 -11.66 8.43 -5.85
C ASP A 80 -10.58 9.39 -6.43
N ILE A 81 -11.02 10.48 -7.04
CA ILE A 81 -10.12 11.51 -7.58
C ILE A 81 -9.68 12.43 -6.44
N LYS A 82 -8.38 12.73 -6.35
CA LYS A 82 -7.80 13.65 -5.37
C LYS A 82 -7.19 14.87 -6.05
N GLN A 83 -6.85 15.90 -5.28
CA GLN A 83 -6.33 17.16 -5.81
C GLN A 83 -5.10 16.98 -6.71
N GLY A 84 -4.16 16.12 -6.33
CA GLY A 84 -2.97 15.82 -7.12
C GLY A 84 -3.28 15.21 -8.49
N ASP A 85 -4.38 14.47 -8.63
CA ASP A 85 -4.80 13.93 -9.91
C ASP A 85 -5.21 15.06 -10.87
N LEU A 86 -5.86 16.10 -10.36
CA LEU A 86 -6.33 17.24 -11.15
C LEU A 86 -5.20 18.21 -11.49
N VAL A 87 -4.23 18.38 -10.59
CA VAL A 87 -3.15 19.38 -10.75
C VAL A 87 -1.94 18.82 -11.50
N LEU A 88 -1.65 17.53 -11.36
CA LEU A 88 -0.47 16.91 -11.97
C LEU A 88 -0.85 15.93 -13.08
N THR A 89 -1.71 14.96 -12.75
CA THR A 89 -1.93 13.81 -13.63
C THR A 89 -2.81 14.17 -14.83
N LEU A 90 -3.88 14.94 -14.62
CA LEU A 90 -4.79 15.36 -15.68
C LEU A 90 -4.11 16.28 -16.70
N PRO A 91 -3.38 17.36 -16.31
CA PRO A 91 -2.67 18.19 -17.28
C PRO A 91 -1.62 17.39 -18.05
N LEU A 92 -0.89 16.48 -17.40
CA LEU A 92 0.06 15.60 -18.07
C LEU A 92 -0.63 14.75 -19.15
N LEU A 93 -1.75 14.10 -18.83
CA LEU A 93 -2.49 13.28 -19.80
C LEU A 93 -3.06 14.12 -20.95
N LEU A 94 -3.55 15.33 -20.67
CA LEU A 94 -4.06 16.24 -21.71
C LEU A 94 -2.94 16.74 -22.63
N ILE A 95 -1.76 17.06 -22.10
CA ILE A 95 -0.58 17.45 -22.89
C ILE A 95 -0.15 16.29 -23.79
N LEU A 96 -0.07 15.07 -23.25
CA LEU A 96 0.32 13.89 -24.03
C LEU A 96 -0.69 13.57 -25.13
N LEU A 97 -1.99 13.67 -24.84
CA LEU A 97 -3.06 13.51 -25.83
C LEU A 97 -2.98 14.58 -26.91
N ALA A 98 -2.86 15.86 -26.53
CA ALA A 98 -2.73 16.96 -27.47
C ALA A 98 -1.50 16.79 -28.37
N ALA A 99 -0.35 16.41 -27.80
CA ALA A 99 0.87 16.12 -28.56
C ALA A 99 0.65 14.99 -29.58
N THR A 100 0.04 13.86 -29.19
CA THR A 100 -0.27 12.78 -30.13
C THR A 100 -1.18 13.24 -31.26
N VAL A 101 -2.23 14.01 -30.95
CA VAL A 101 -3.16 14.52 -31.98
C VAL A 101 -2.46 15.49 -32.94
N ILE A 102 -1.61 16.39 -32.42
CA ILE A 102 -0.84 17.33 -33.25
C ILE A 102 0.10 16.55 -34.19
N PHE A 103 0.92 15.64 -33.67
CA PHE A 103 1.84 14.86 -34.50
C PHE A 103 1.12 13.95 -35.49
N THR A 104 -0.05 13.42 -35.12
CA THR A 104 -0.90 12.64 -36.04
C THR A 104 -1.40 13.51 -37.21
N ASN A 105 -1.84 14.73 -36.93
CA ASN A 105 -2.27 15.68 -37.97
C ASN A 105 -1.11 16.19 -38.84
N GLU A 106 0.10 16.25 -38.28
CA GLU A 106 1.33 16.55 -39.01
C GLU A 106 1.86 15.35 -39.81
N HIS A 107 1.18 14.20 -39.76
CA HIS A 107 1.60 12.93 -40.36
C HIS A 107 2.99 12.46 -39.91
N ASP A 108 3.46 12.91 -38.73
CA ASP A 108 4.72 12.48 -38.14
C ASP A 108 4.49 11.22 -37.27
N VAL A 109 4.62 10.07 -37.92
CA VAL A 109 4.49 8.75 -37.29
C VAL A 109 5.51 8.57 -36.16
N LYS A 110 6.74 9.05 -36.33
CA LYS A 110 7.80 8.83 -35.35
C LYS A 110 7.54 9.63 -34.07
N MET A 111 7.14 10.89 -34.20
CA MET A 111 6.87 11.76 -33.06
C MET A 111 5.55 11.42 -32.38
N SER A 112 4.53 10.99 -33.13
CA SER A 112 3.25 10.53 -32.55
C SER A 112 3.41 9.28 -31.67
N GLY A 113 4.47 8.48 -31.87
CA GLY A 113 4.82 7.33 -31.04
C GLY A 113 5.49 7.68 -29.69
N MET A 114 5.94 8.93 -29.50
CA MET A 114 6.62 9.34 -28.26
C MET A 114 5.67 9.43 -27.05
N PRO A 115 4.47 10.04 -27.14
CA PRO A 115 3.54 10.05 -26.02
C PRO A 115 3.11 8.65 -25.50
N PRO A 116 2.71 7.67 -26.32
CA PRO A 116 2.41 6.33 -25.82
C PRO A 116 3.64 5.62 -25.23
N THR A 117 4.84 5.87 -25.77
CA THR A 117 6.10 5.36 -25.18
C THR A 117 6.32 5.94 -23.77
N PHE A 118 6.07 7.24 -23.59
CA PHE A 118 6.19 7.89 -22.29
C PHE A 118 5.13 7.43 -21.28
N THR A 119 3.87 7.27 -21.69
CA THR A 119 2.86 6.70 -20.78
C THR A 119 3.19 5.26 -20.43
N MET A 120 3.71 4.46 -21.36
CA MET A 120 4.15 3.09 -21.09
C MET A 120 5.33 3.03 -20.10
N LEU A 121 6.28 3.96 -20.19
CA LEU A 121 7.32 4.15 -19.17
C LEU A 121 6.68 4.34 -17.78
N LEU A 122 5.67 5.20 -17.67
CA LEU A 122 4.97 5.45 -16.41
C LEU A 122 4.18 4.23 -15.92
N VAL A 123 3.57 3.43 -16.81
CA VAL A 123 2.92 2.15 -16.45
C VAL A 123 3.92 1.24 -15.75
N PHE A 124 5.10 1.04 -16.35
CA PHE A 124 6.14 0.19 -15.77
C PHE A 124 6.69 0.80 -14.47
N GLY A 125 6.92 2.11 -14.45
CA GLY A 125 7.44 2.83 -13.27
C GLY A 125 6.52 2.75 -12.05
N MET A 126 5.21 2.68 -12.27
CA MET A 126 4.21 2.54 -11.20
C MET A 126 3.93 1.08 -10.82
N THR A 127 4.64 0.11 -11.42
CA THR A 127 4.55 -1.32 -11.07
C THR A 127 5.41 -1.62 -9.84
N VAL A 128 5.02 -1.04 -8.71
CA VAL A 128 5.78 -1.09 -7.46
C VAL A 128 5.09 -1.92 -6.40
N ARG A 129 5.88 -2.59 -5.55
CA ARG A 129 5.36 -3.23 -4.32
C ARG A 129 5.22 -2.22 -3.20
N ASN A 130 4.45 -2.60 -2.18
CA ASN A 130 4.46 -1.87 -0.93
C ASN A 130 5.90 -1.82 -0.38
N ASN A 131 6.32 -0.68 0.15
CA ASN A 131 7.72 -0.38 0.52
C ASN A 131 8.75 -0.26 -0.62
N SER A 132 8.34 -0.10 -1.88
CA SER A 132 9.35 0.18 -2.91
C SER A 132 10.13 1.46 -2.60
N LEU A 133 11.40 1.49 -3.03
CA LEU A 133 12.23 2.68 -2.91
C LEU A 133 11.56 3.90 -3.55
N LEU A 134 10.86 3.71 -4.68
CA LEU A 134 10.11 4.77 -5.35
C LEU A 134 9.05 5.38 -4.43
N LEU A 135 8.22 4.55 -3.77
CA LEU A 135 7.21 5.05 -2.83
C LEU A 135 7.88 5.74 -1.64
N THR A 136 9.01 5.21 -1.14
CA THR A 136 9.80 5.75 -0.01
C THR A 136 10.59 7.01 -0.34
N VAL A 137 10.80 7.33 -1.62
CA VAL A 137 11.35 8.61 -2.07
C VAL A 137 10.23 9.60 -2.37
N THR A 138 9.24 9.22 -3.17
CA THR A 138 8.23 10.14 -3.74
C THR A 138 7.11 10.56 -2.78
N GLY A 139 6.75 9.72 -1.81
CA GLY A 139 5.66 9.99 -0.87
C GLY A 139 4.31 9.56 -1.38
N ILE A 140 4.27 8.97 -2.57
CA ILE A 140 3.05 8.44 -3.18
C ILE A 140 2.58 7.24 -2.34
N PRO A 141 1.32 7.20 -1.88
CA PRO A 141 0.76 6.02 -1.24
C PRO A 141 0.69 4.84 -2.22
N PHE A 142 0.87 3.61 -1.74
CA PHE A 142 0.83 2.41 -2.57
C PHE A 142 -0.49 2.29 -3.35
N GLU A 143 -1.62 2.61 -2.71
CA GLU A 143 -2.93 2.57 -3.37
C GLU A 143 -3.02 3.54 -4.56
N ARG A 144 -2.34 4.70 -4.44
CA ARG A 144 -2.29 5.72 -5.50
C ARG A 144 -1.35 5.32 -6.62
N ALA A 145 -0.22 4.67 -6.34
CA ALA A 145 0.63 4.12 -7.38
C ALA A 145 -0.09 3.04 -8.21
N LEU A 146 -0.87 2.17 -7.56
CA LEU A 146 -1.70 1.18 -8.27
C LEU A 146 -2.82 1.83 -9.09
N PHE A 147 -3.40 2.93 -8.60
CA PHE A 147 -4.32 3.75 -9.38
C PHE A 147 -3.63 4.31 -10.64
N TYR A 148 -2.46 4.92 -10.49
CA TYR A 148 -1.68 5.47 -11.61
C TYR A 148 -1.24 4.41 -12.63
N HIS A 149 -0.82 3.21 -12.18
CA HIS A 149 -0.51 2.11 -13.08
C HIS A 149 -1.67 1.79 -14.03
N LYS A 150 -2.91 1.71 -13.51
CA LYS A 150 -4.11 1.48 -14.33
C LYS A 150 -4.44 2.67 -15.22
N LEU A 151 -4.36 3.90 -14.69
CA LEU A 151 -4.67 5.11 -15.43
C LEU A 151 -3.73 5.28 -16.63
N PHE A 152 -2.42 5.13 -16.42
CA PHE A 152 -1.45 5.20 -17.51
C PHE A 152 -1.59 4.01 -18.47
N ALA A 153 -2.03 2.84 -18.02
CA ALA A 153 -2.30 1.72 -18.94
C ALA A 153 -3.44 2.04 -19.90
N TYR A 154 -4.52 2.67 -19.41
CA TYR A 154 -5.61 3.14 -20.27
C TYR A 154 -5.13 4.23 -21.24
N ALA A 155 -4.33 5.19 -20.74
CA ALA A 155 -3.77 6.23 -21.58
C ALA A 155 -2.87 5.65 -22.68
N THR A 156 -1.96 4.73 -22.36
CA THR A 156 -1.10 4.06 -23.35
C THR A 156 -1.92 3.40 -24.44
N ILE A 157 -2.96 2.63 -24.10
CA ILE A 157 -3.81 1.97 -25.11
C ILE A 157 -4.46 3.01 -26.04
N ILE A 158 -5.02 4.09 -25.50
CA ILE A 158 -5.67 5.14 -26.31
C ILE A 158 -4.66 5.86 -27.21
N LEU A 159 -3.51 6.26 -26.66
CA LEU A 159 -2.47 6.97 -27.41
C LEU A 159 -1.82 6.08 -28.46
N THR A 160 -1.62 4.78 -28.17
CA THR A 160 -1.14 3.81 -29.17
C THR A 160 -2.16 3.60 -30.28
N ALA A 161 -3.47 3.60 -29.99
CA ALA A 161 -4.49 3.51 -31.03
C ALA A 161 -4.47 4.73 -31.97
N LEU A 162 -4.27 5.94 -31.42
CA LEU A 162 -4.09 7.16 -32.22
C LEU A 162 -2.80 7.13 -33.05
N HIS A 163 -1.70 6.66 -32.48
CA HIS A 163 -0.44 6.48 -33.21
C HIS A 163 -0.58 5.44 -34.33
N ALA A 164 -1.25 4.30 -34.10
CA ALA A 164 -1.56 3.34 -35.14
C ALA A 164 -2.42 3.96 -36.26
N PHE A 165 -3.36 4.84 -35.90
CA PHE A 165 -4.13 5.60 -36.88
C PHE A 165 -3.27 6.58 -37.68
N SER A 166 -2.29 7.25 -37.07
CA SER A 166 -1.37 8.12 -37.81
C SER A 166 -0.57 7.38 -38.87
N TYR A 167 -0.24 6.11 -38.63
CA TYR A 167 0.46 5.28 -39.60
C TYR A 167 -0.42 5.01 -40.84
N HIS A 168 -1.72 4.82 -40.66
CA HIS A 168 -2.66 4.66 -41.78
C HIS A 168 -2.88 5.95 -42.60
N LEU A 169 -2.58 7.11 -42.03
CA LEU A 169 -2.73 8.40 -42.68
C LEU A 169 -1.43 8.89 -43.33
N ALA A 170 -0.29 8.30 -43.00
CA ALA A 170 1.01 8.73 -43.51
C ALA A 170 1.28 8.09 -44.87
N ASP A 171 1.41 8.92 -45.91
CA ASP A 171 2.08 8.54 -47.16
C ASP A 171 3.59 8.55 -46.89
N ASP A 172 4.13 7.46 -46.38
CA ASP A 172 5.56 7.31 -46.16
C ASP A 172 6.18 6.60 -47.36
N ASP A 173 7.32 7.09 -47.86
CA ASP A 173 8.11 6.56 -49.00
C ASP A 173 9.33 5.71 -48.53
N GLY A 174 9.45 5.43 -47.23
CA GLY A 174 10.51 4.57 -46.68
C GLY A 174 10.51 3.10 -47.15
N ASP A 175 11.57 2.36 -46.78
CA ASP A 175 11.78 0.94 -47.09
C ASP A 175 10.57 0.08 -46.65
N GLU A 176 10.01 -0.69 -47.58
CA GLU A 176 8.81 -1.51 -47.36
C GLU A 176 9.03 -2.61 -46.31
N GLU A 177 10.23 -3.21 -46.25
CA GLU A 177 10.52 -4.31 -45.32
C GLU A 177 10.58 -3.80 -43.87
N ASP A 178 11.27 -2.67 -43.65
CA ASP A 178 11.33 -2.03 -42.34
C ASP A 178 9.96 -1.56 -41.87
N LYS A 179 9.14 -1.01 -42.78
CA LYS A 179 7.75 -0.61 -42.50
C LYS A 179 6.88 -1.78 -42.10
N GLU A 180 6.96 -2.89 -42.84
CA GLU A 180 6.19 -4.09 -42.53
C GLU A 180 6.60 -4.63 -41.16
N PHE A 181 7.90 -4.73 -40.88
CA PHE A 181 8.41 -5.19 -39.59
C PHE A 181 7.92 -4.31 -38.42
N LYS A 182 7.98 -2.98 -38.57
CA LYS A 182 7.49 -2.04 -37.55
C LYS A 182 5.99 -2.13 -37.35
N THR A 183 5.23 -2.32 -38.42
CA THR A 183 3.76 -2.46 -38.37
C THR A 183 3.36 -3.76 -37.66
N GLN A 184 3.99 -4.87 -38.03
CA GLN A 184 3.73 -6.17 -37.42
C GLN A 184 4.08 -6.17 -35.92
N THR A 185 5.28 -5.68 -35.56
CA THR A 185 5.71 -5.61 -34.16
C THR A 185 4.85 -4.65 -33.34
N GLY A 186 4.45 -3.51 -33.90
CA GLY A 186 3.51 -2.57 -33.28
C GLY A 186 2.12 -3.17 -33.07
N ALA A 187 1.58 -3.88 -34.06
CA ALA A 187 0.30 -4.56 -33.96
C ALA A 187 0.31 -5.67 -32.91
N ILE A 188 1.39 -6.48 -32.85
CA ILE A 188 1.56 -7.51 -31.82
C ILE A 188 1.57 -6.88 -30.42
N ALA A 189 2.34 -5.80 -30.22
CA ALA A 189 2.37 -5.08 -28.94
C ALA A 189 0.99 -4.53 -28.56
N PHE A 190 0.29 -3.89 -29.50
CA PHE A 190 -1.03 -3.32 -29.27
C PHE A 190 -2.06 -4.39 -28.89
N MET A 191 -2.13 -5.49 -29.66
CA MET A 191 -3.05 -6.60 -29.37
C MET A 191 -2.75 -7.24 -28.01
N ALA A 192 -1.47 -7.44 -27.68
CA ALA A 192 -1.07 -7.95 -26.37
C ALA A 192 -1.54 -7.02 -25.22
N MET A 193 -1.40 -5.70 -25.38
CA MET A 193 -1.91 -4.73 -24.41
C MET A 193 -3.44 -4.77 -24.27
N ILE A 194 -4.19 -4.94 -25.36
CA ILE A 194 -5.66 -5.09 -25.33
C ILE A 194 -6.05 -6.37 -24.57
N PHE A 195 -5.44 -7.52 -24.87
CA PHE A 195 -5.72 -8.77 -24.14
C PHE A 195 -5.37 -8.64 -22.65
N MET A 196 -4.24 -8.01 -22.34
CA MET A 196 -3.81 -7.76 -20.97
C MET A 196 -4.81 -6.89 -20.20
N TYR A 197 -5.38 -5.85 -20.85
CA TYR A 197 -6.47 -5.05 -20.31
C TYR A 197 -7.74 -5.89 -20.07
N LEU A 198 -8.19 -6.66 -21.05
CA LEU A 198 -9.41 -7.48 -20.94
C LEU A 198 -9.31 -8.47 -19.78
N LEU A 199 -8.17 -9.16 -19.65
CA LEU A 199 -7.95 -10.10 -18.54
C LEU A 199 -7.85 -9.40 -17.17
N SER A 200 -7.45 -8.13 -17.16
CA SER A 200 -7.36 -7.32 -15.94
C SER A 200 -8.71 -6.76 -15.45
N LEU A 201 -9.79 -6.91 -16.23
CA LEU A 201 -11.13 -6.47 -15.85
C LEU A 201 -11.54 -7.05 -14.49
N ASN A 202 -12.17 -6.22 -13.66
CA ASN A 202 -12.45 -6.56 -12.26
C ASN A 202 -13.25 -7.86 -12.09
N LYS A 203 -14.17 -8.16 -13.03
CA LYS A 203 -14.95 -9.40 -13.03
C LYS A 203 -14.07 -10.65 -13.26
N ILE A 204 -13.16 -10.59 -14.24
CA ILE A 204 -12.28 -11.71 -14.59
C ILE A 204 -11.22 -11.90 -13.51
N ARG A 205 -10.48 -10.84 -13.17
CA ARG A 205 -9.42 -10.88 -12.16
C ARG A 205 -9.89 -11.39 -10.80
N ARG A 206 -11.10 -11.02 -10.35
CA ARG A 206 -11.63 -11.49 -9.06
C ARG A 206 -12.07 -12.95 -9.08
N ARG A 207 -12.52 -13.46 -10.24
CA ARG A 207 -13.00 -14.85 -10.39
C ARG A 207 -11.87 -15.82 -10.71
N TYR A 208 -10.88 -15.40 -11.49
CA TYR A 208 -9.79 -16.23 -12.01
C TYR A 208 -8.44 -15.55 -11.78
N PHE A 209 -8.14 -15.20 -10.51
CA PHE A 209 -6.94 -14.43 -10.15
C PHE A 209 -5.63 -15.09 -10.63
N GLU A 210 -5.51 -16.39 -10.43
CA GLU A 210 -4.37 -17.22 -10.84
C GLU A 210 -4.10 -17.21 -12.34
N PHE A 211 -5.18 -17.28 -13.13
CA PHE A 211 -5.10 -17.21 -14.58
C PHE A 211 -4.72 -15.80 -15.04
N PHE A 212 -5.38 -14.80 -14.46
CA PHE A 212 -5.09 -13.39 -14.70
C PHE A 212 -3.60 -13.09 -14.50
N VAL A 213 -3.03 -13.43 -13.33
CA VAL A 213 -1.66 -13.04 -13.01
C VAL A 213 -0.64 -13.73 -13.92
N ARG A 214 -0.85 -15.00 -14.27
CA ARG A 214 0.02 -15.74 -15.20
C ARG A 214 -0.02 -15.15 -16.60
N MET A 215 -1.21 -14.92 -17.14
CA MET A 215 -1.36 -14.32 -18.46
C MET A 215 -0.84 -12.89 -18.52
N HIS A 216 -1.01 -12.11 -17.44
CA HIS A 216 -0.47 -10.76 -17.35
C HIS A 216 1.06 -10.74 -17.47
N TRP A 217 1.76 -11.68 -16.82
CA TRP A 217 3.21 -11.83 -16.96
C TRP A 217 3.66 -12.28 -18.36
N ILE A 218 2.98 -13.27 -18.94
CA ILE A 218 3.30 -13.76 -20.29
C ILE A 218 3.12 -12.62 -21.31
N LEU A 219 1.97 -11.95 -21.28
CA LEU A 219 1.67 -10.83 -22.18
C LEU A 219 2.58 -9.63 -21.94
N PHE A 220 2.97 -9.36 -20.69
CA PHE A 220 3.95 -8.32 -20.39
C PHE A 220 5.32 -8.58 -21.05
N ILE A 221 5.80 -9.82 -21.06
CA ILE A 221 7.04 -10.20 -21.76
C ILE A 221 6.89 -9.98 -23.26
N VAL A 222 5.75 -10.40 -23.84
CA VAL A 222 5.44 -10.16 -25.26
C VAL A 222 5.44 -8.67 -25.59
N VAL A 223 4.80 -7.83 -24.76
CA VAL A 223 4.76 -6.37 -24.92
C VAL A 223 6.18 -5.79 -24.89
N ILE A 224 7.03 -6.21 -23.96
CA ILE A 224 8.43 -5.73 -23.90
C ILE A 224 9.18 -6.05 -25.19
N ILE A 225 9.16 -7.32 -25.62
CA ILE A 225 9.92 -7.76 -26.78
C ILE A 225 9.42 -7.03 -28.04
N ALA A 226 8.10 -7.01 -28.24
CA ALA A 226 7.47 -6.37 -29.38
C ALA A 226 7.67 -4.84 -29.38
N ALA A 227 7.59 -4.17 -28.22
CA ALA A 227 7.81 -2.73 -28.09
C ALA A 227 9.27 -2.35 -28.39
N VAL A 228 10.25 -3.15 -27.95
CA VAL A 228 11.66 -2.93 -28.27
C VAL A 228 11.93 -3.12 -29.76
N ALA A 229 11.40 -4.19 -30.35
CA ALA A 229 11.49 -4.43 -31.80
C ALA A 229 10.84 -3.29 -32.61
N HIS A 230 9.70 -2.78 -32.14
CA HIS A 230 9.00 -1.64 -32.72
C HIS A 230 9.79 -0.31 -32.55
N GLY A 231 10.67 -0.18 -31.55
CA GLY A 231 11.54 0.99 -31.34
C GLY A 231 11.22 1.82 -30.10
N ALA A 232 10.29 1.38 -29.27
CA ALA A 232 9.90 2.03 -28.01
C ALA A 232 10.86 1.70 -26.84
N PHE A 233 12.17 1.64 -27.08
CA PHE A 233 13.18 1.27 -26.07
C PHE A 233 13.13 2.16 -24.81
N PHE A 234 12.80 3.44 -24.97
CA PHE A 234 12.68 4.37 -23.83
C PHE A 234 11.66 3.92 -22.78
N ALA A 235 10.65 3.12 -23.14
CA ALA A 235 9.70 2.57 -22.17
C ALA A 235 10.39 1.71 -21.09
N LEU A 236 11.52 1.05 -21.41
CA LEU A 236 12.23 0.17 -20.48
C LEU A 236 12.82 0.90 -19.27
N PHE A 237 13.08 2.20 -19.36
CA PHE A 237 13.51 2.98 -18.19
C PHE A 237 12.49 2.93 -17.05
N GLY A 238 11.21 2.69 -17.36
CA GLY A 238 10.15 2.49 -16.38
C GLY A 238 10.31 1.22 -15.55
N ILE A 239 11.10 0.23 -16.00
CA ILE A 239 11.35 -1.01 -15.25
C ILE A 239 12.40 -0.79 -14.15
N LEU A 240 13.23 0.25 -14.29
CA LEU A 240 14.37 0.51 -13.40
C LEU A 240 13.99 0.61 -11.91
N PRO A 241 12.90 1.31 -11.49
CA PRO A 241 12.49 1.35 -10.09
C PRO A 241 12.16 -0.03 -9.51
N TRP A 242 11.50 -0.89 -10.29
CA TRP A 242 11.21 -2.27 -9.88
C TRP A 242 12.49 -3.10 -9.76
N PHE A 243 13.42 -2.96 -10.71
CA PHE A 243 14.69 -3.67 -10.67
C PHE A 243 15.55 -3.27 -9.46
N ILE A 244 15.63 -1.97 -9.15
CA ILE A 244 16.32 -1.46 -7.96
C ILE A 244 15.68 -2.02 -6.68
N ASP A 245 14.35 -2.02 -6.58
CA ASP A 245 13.63 -2.58 -5.42
C ASP A 245 13.88 -4.09 -5.28
N MET A 246 13.87 -4.83 -6.39
CA MET A 246 14.17 -6.26 -6.41
C MET A 246 15.59 -6.54 -5.91
N LEU A 247 16.58 -5.81 -6.42
CA LEU A 247 17.98 -5.97 -6.01
C LEU A 247 18.17 -5.62 -4.53
N TYR A 248 17.54 -4.53 -4.05
CA TYR A 248 17.56 -4.16 -2.64
C TYR A 248 17.03 -5.31 -1.76
N ARG A 249 15.91 -5.93 -2.14
CA ARG A 249 15.32 -7.04 -1.39
C ARG A 249 16.16 -8.32 -1.47
N LEU A 250 16.69 -8.64 -2.64
CA LEU A 250 17.51 -9.84 -2.83
C LEU A 250 18.83 -9.74 -2.05
N VAL A 251 19.45 -8.55 -2.00
CA VAL A 251 20.77 -8.36 -1.37
C VAL A 251 20.66 -8.04 0.10
N PHE A 252 19.84 -7.06 0.49
CA PHE A 252 19.79 -6.57 1.87
C PHE A 252 18.79 -7.36 2.71
N ARG A 253 17.59 -7.57 2.17
CA ARG A 253 16.52 -8.21 2.93
C ARG A 253 16.71 -9.73 3.06
N SER A 254 17.20 -10.40 2.02
CA SER A 254 17.63 -11.81 2.12
C SER A 254 18.75 -12.01 3.16
N ARG A 255 19.71 -11.06 3.26
CA ARG A 255 20.76 -11.11 4.28
C ARG A 255 20.22 -10.88 5.70
N SER A 256 19.23 -10.01 5.88
CA SER A 256 18.53 -9.85 7.17
C SER A 256 17.74 -11.10 7.56
N TYR A 257 17.09 -11.79 6.61
CA TYR A 257 16.33 -13.02 6.89
C TYR A 257 17.21 -14.27 7.02
N SER A 258 18.34 -14.34 6.31
CA SER A 258 19.24 -15.51 6.30
C SER A 258 20.20 -15.55 7.49
N LYS A 259 20.46 -14.44 8.18
CA LYS A 259 21.29 -14.41 9.39
C LYS A 259 20.48 -14.82 10.63
N GLY A 260 19.98 -16.04 10.62
CA GLY A 260 19.41 -16.73 11.78
C GLY A 260 20.45 -17.33 12.73
N LYS A 261 21.66 -16.77 12.85
CA LYS A 261 22.68 -17.23 13.81
C LYS A 261 23.45 -16.07 14.45
N LYS A 262 23.23 -15.95 15.76
CA LYS A 262 23.99 -15.25 16.82
C LYS A 262 24.59 -13.89 16.47
N GLY A 263 24.00 -12.85 17.06
CA GLY A 263 24.68 -11.57 17.31
C GLY A 263 23.87 -10.38 16.83
N SER A 264 23.13 -9.78 17.77
CA SER A 264 22.78 -8.36 17.85
C SER A 264 22.77 -7.55 16.55
N ALA A 265 21.59 -7.39 15.96
CA ALA A 265 21.04 -6.15 15.38
C ALA A 265 19.91 -6.49 14.39
N SER A 266 18.66 -6.23 14.82
CA SER A 266 17.44 -6.22 14.00
C SER A 266 17.01 -7.54 13.36
N GLN A 267 16.24 -8.35 14.10
CA GLN A 267 15.44 -9.42 13.51
C GLN A 267 14.20 -8.82 12.82
N MET A 268 14.35 -7.96 11.82
CA MET A 268 13.17 -7.39 11.15
C MET A 268 12.38 -8.49 10.42
N GLY A 269 11.23 -8.86 10.99
CA GLY A 269 10.15 -9.55 10.27
C GLY A 269 9.98 -11.06 10.46
N ILE A 270 10.63 -11.73 11.42
CA ILE A 270 10.29 -13.12 11.78
C ILE A 270 9.74 -13.16 13.20
N ILE A 271 8.48 -13.55 13.38
CA ILE A 271 7.91 -13.86 14.69
C ILE A 271 7.98 -15.37 14.88
N ALA A 272 8.77 -15.79 15.87
CA ALA A 272 8.98 -17.19 16.18
C ALA A 272 7.68 -17.87 16.67
N ARG A 273 7.46 -19.12 16.27
CA ARG A 273 6.25 -19.89 16.57
C ARG A 273 5.84 -19.90 18.04
N ASP A 274 6.81 -19.88 18.96
CA ASP A 274 6.62 -19.90 20.42
C ASP A 274 6.04 -18.60 20.99
N GLN A 275 6.08 -17.51 20.20
CA GLN A 275 5.53 -16.21 20.55
C GLN A 275 4.20 -15.94 19.85
N VAL A 276 3.79 -16.78 18.91
CA VAL A 276 2.53 -16.62 18.19
C VAL A 276 1.45 -17.46 18.87
N SER A 277 0.23 -16.95 18.97
CA SER A 277 -0.96 -17.74 19.23
C SER A 277 -1.91 -17.66 18.03
N ILE A 278 -2.37 -18.82 17.56
CA ILE A 278 -3.25 -18.91 16.40
C ILE A 278 -4.47 -19.72 16.78
N HIS A 279 -5.65 -19.14 16.59
CA HIS A 279 -6.90 -19.77 16.99
C HIS A 279 -7.95 -19.70 15.88
N ALA A 280 -8.63 -20.82 15.69
CA ALA A 280 -9.86 -20.92 14.94
C ALA A 280 -11.01 -20.22 15.69
N LEU A 281 -11.67 -19.26 15.06
CA LEU A 281 -12.87 -18.62 15.58
C LEU A 281 -14.12 -19.02 14.75
N PRO A 282 -15.33 -18.91 15.33
CA PRO A 282 -16.58 -19.06 14.58
C PRO A 282 -16.66 -18.12 13.37
N GLY A 283 -17.42 -18.50 12.34
CA GLY A 283 -17.61 -17.68 11.14
C GLY A 283 -16.47 -17.75 10.12
N ASN A 284 -15.68 -18.84 10.13
CA ASN A 284 -14.53 -19.04 9.24
C ASN A 284 -13.45 -17.97 9.37
N ILE A 285 -13.15 -17.59 10.62
CA ILE A 285 -12.13 -16.60 10.96
C ILE A 285 -10.97 -17.30 11.66
N THR A 286 -9.74 -16.95 11.29
CA THR A 286 -8.51 -17.32 12.00
C THR A 286 -7.98 -16.07 12.70
N ARG A 287 -7.78 -16.15 14.01
CA ARG A 287 -7.12 -15.10 14.81
C ARG A 287 -5.66 -15.43 14.99
N ILE A 288 -4.77 -14.49 14.65
CA ILE A 288 -3.33 -14.59 14.87
C ILE A 288 -2.93 -13.49 15.84
N GLN A 289 -2.19 -13.82 16.89
CA GLN A 289 -1.69 -12.86 17.88
C GLN A 289 -0.22 -13.10 18.20
N PHE A 290 0.52 -12.02 18.47
CA PHE A 290 1.87 -12.09 19.02
C PHE A 290 2.18 -10.87 19.89
N PRO A 291 3.12 -10.96 20.85
CA PRO A 291 3.53 -9.84 21.69
C PRO A 291 4.02 -8.65 20.86
N ARG A 292 3.53 -7.45 21.19
CA ARG A 292 3.98 -6.19 20.57
C ARG A 292 5.47 -5.94 20.86
N VAL A 293 5.91 -6.26 22.06
CA VAL A 293 7.34 -6.26 22.41
C VAL A 293 7.85 -7.68 22.25
N ARG A 294 8.80 -7.85 21.33
CA ARG A 294 9.38 -9.15 21.03
C ARG A 294 10.19 -9.69 22.21
N LYS A 295 9.98 -10.97 22.55
CA LYS A 295 10.70 -11.59 23.68
C LYS A 295 12.18 -11.84 23.39
N ASP A 296 12.54 -12.02 22.12
CA ASP A 296 13.89 -12.36 21.69
C ASP A 296 14.77 -11.11 21.47
N SER A 297 14.25 -10.08 20.81
CA SER A 297 14.99 -8.85 20.52
C SER A 297 14.72 -7.68 21.47
N GLY A 298 13.60 -7.72 22.22
CA GLY A 298 13.12 -6.56 22.99
C GLY A 298 12.61 -5.40 22.13
N GLU A 299 12.55 -5.57 20.81
CA GLU A 299 12.06 -4.55 19.90
C GLU A 299 10.53 -4.45 19.95
N THR A 300 10.02 -3.22 19.98
CA THR A 300 8.59 -2.95 19.90
C THR A 300 8.14 -2.86 18.46
N PHE A 301 7.10 -3.62 18.11
CA PHE A 301 6.37 -3.43 16.87
C PHE A 301 5.47 -2.19 16.99
N GLU A 302 6.00 -1.04 16.56
CA GLU A 302 5.30 0.25 16.58
C GLU A 302 4.36 0.37 15.37
N TYR A 303 3.06 0.61 15.60
CA TYR A 303 2.05 0.81 14.56
C TYR A 303 0.98 1.82 15.00
N GLU A 304 0.31 2.45 14.03
CA GLU A 304 -0.82 3.36 14.21
C GLU A 304 -2.16 2.63 13.94
N ALA A 305 -3.26 3.16 14.49
CA ALA A 305 -4.59 2.59 14.26
C ALA A 305 -4.94 2.58 12.75
N GLY A 306 -5.59 1.51 12.30
CA GLY A 306 -5.98 1.34 10.89
C GLY A 306 -4.86 0.89 9.94
N GLN A 307 -3.65 0.71 10.44
CA GLN A 307 -2.56 0.13 9.65
C GLN A 307 -2.75 -1.37 9.39
N TYR A 308 -2.05 -1.89 8.38
CA TYR A 308 -2.03 -3.29 7.98
C TYR A 308 -0.60 -3.80 7.85
N ALA A 309 -0.41 -5.11 7.84
CA ALA A 309 0.88 -5.73 7.57
C ALA A 309 0.71 -6.89 6.60
N PHE A 310 1.78 -7.24 5.88
CA PHE A 310 1.82 -8.45 5.07
C PHE A 310 2.32 -9.62 5.90
N LEU A 311 1.58 -10.73 5.84
CA LEU A 311 1.93 -11.99 6.49
C LEU A 311 2.35 -13.01 5.43
N CYS A 312 3.43 -13.73 5.71
CA CYS A 312 3.79 -14.97 5.02
C CYS A 312 3.94 -16.08 6.07
N ILE A 313 3.35 -17.24 5.78
CA ILE A 313 3.36 -18.41 6.65
C ILE A 313 4.00 -19.54 5.84
N PRO A 314 5.31 -19.79 5.99
CA PRO A 314 6.04 -20.71 5.11
C PRO A 314 5.45 -22.12 5.02
N THR A 315 4.83 -22.61 6.10
CA THR A 315 4.16 -23.92 6.13
C THR A 315 2.93 -23.99 5.21
N ILE A 316 2.28 -22.85 4.92
CA ILE A 316 1.19 -22.75 3.94
C ILE A 316 1.75 -22.43 2.56
N SER A 317 2.65 -21.45 2.49
CA SER A 317 3.28 -20.99 1.26
C SER A 317 4.52 -20.15 1.60
N SER A 318 5.66 -20.48 1.01
CA SER A 318 6.94 -19.79 1.24
C SER A 318 7.09 -18.48 0.46
N LEU A 319 6.28 -18.28 -0.58
CA LEU A 319 6.41 -17.15 -1.51
C LEU A 319 5.24 -16.17 -1.44
N GLU A 320 4.09 -16.59 -0.92
CA GLU A 320 2.89 -15.76 -0.90
C GLU A 320 2.86 -14.87 0.35
N TRP A 321 2.71 -13.57 0.13
CA TRP A 321 2.56 -12.55 1.16
C TRP A 321 1.19 -11.90 1.03
N HIS A 322 0.40 -11.92 2.10
CA HIS A 322 -0.98 -11.43 2.08
C HIS A 322 -1.17 -10.27 3.07
N PRO A 323 -1.79 -9.15 2.65
CA PRO A 323 -2.03 -8.00 3.51
C PRO A 323 -3.24 -8.24 4.43
N PHE A 324 -3.08 -7.96 5.71
CA PHE A 324 -4.15 -7.99 6.70
C PHE A 324 -4.07 -6.78 7.63
N THR A 325 -5.22 -6.16 7.90
CA THR A 325 -5.33 -5.05 8.84
C THR A 325 -4.99 -5.51 10.25
N ILE A 326 -4.21 -4.70 10.97
CA ILE A 326 -3.95 -4.89 12.38
C ILE A 326 -5.22 -4.48 13.12
N SER A 327 -5.85 -5.46 13.77
CA SER A 327 -7.16 -5.30 14.41
C SER A 327 -7.07 -4.93 15.89
N SER A 328 -5.90 -5.05 16.52
CA SER A 328 -5.63 -4.60 17.88
C SER A 328 -5.35 -3.09 17.92
N SER A 329 -5.58 -2.48 19.08
CA SER A 329 -5.16 -1.10 19.34
C SER A 329 -3.63 -0.98 19.47
N PRO A 330 -3.00 0.10 18.96
CA PRO A 330 -1.59 0.40 19.22
C PRO A 330 -1.20 0.31 20.70
N ASN A 331 -2.13 0.56 21.62
CA ASN A 331 -1.88 0.56 23.06
C ASN A 331 -1.97 -0.84 23.70
N GLU A 332 -2.37 -1.86 22.95
CA GLU A 332 -2.43 -3.24 23.45
C GLU A 332 -1.06 -3.91 23.49
N ALA A 333 -0.89 -4.85 24.43
CA ALA A 333 0.32 -5.65 24.57
C ALA A 333 0.50 -6.70 23.45
N MET A 334 -0.58 -7.04 22.74
CA MET A 334 -0.58 -8.04 21.67
C MET A 334 -0.99 -7.40 20.35
N VAL A 335 -0.26 -7.73 19.28
CA VAL A 335 -0.65 -7.41 17.91
C VAL A 335 -1.57 -8.51 17.41
N THR A 336 -2.76 -8.13 16.92
CA THR A 336 -3.81 -9.09 16.54
C THR A 336 -4.26 -8.91 15.09
N PHE A 337 -4.38 -10.03 14.37
CA PHE A 337 -4.97 -10.10 13.02
C PHE A 337 -6.19 -11.03 13.04
N HIS A 338 -7.26 -10.63 12.33
CA HIS A 338 -8.43 -11.46 12.07
C HIS A 338 -8.56 -11.73 10.58
N ILE A 339 -8.44 -13.00 10.18
CA ILE A 339 -8.36 -13.43 8.79
C ILE A 339 -9.57 -14.28 8.44
N LYS A 340 -10.43 -13.80 7.53
CA LYS A 340 -11.58 -14.57 7.03
C LYS A 340 -11.18 -15.50 5.89
N ALA A 341 -11.64 -16.74 5.91
CA ALA A 341 -11.35 -17.73 4.88
C ALA A 341 -12.18 -17.48 3.59
N LEU A 342 -11.64 -16.65 2.68
CA LEU A 342 -12.31 -16.25 1.44
C LEU A 342 -11.61 -16.74 0.16
N GLY A 343 -10.29 -16.90 0.21
CA GLY A 343 -9.46 -17.40 -0.90
C GLY A 343 -8.72 -18.69 -0.53
N ASP A 344 -8.00 -19.24 -1.51
CA ASP A 344 -7.32 -20.55 -1.37
C ASP A 344 -6.28 -20.54 -0.26
N TRP A 345 -5.43 -19.51 -0.21
CA TRP A 345 -4.45 -19.34 0.88
C TRP A 345 -5.12 -19.24 2.26
N THR A 346 -6.14 -18.39 2.39
CA THR A 346 -6.83 -18.20 3.68
C THR A 346 -7.61 -19.44 4.13
N ARG A 347 -8.12 -20.25 3.18
CA ARG A 347 -8.75 -21.54 3.46
C ARG A 347 -7.72 -22.56 3.93
N LYS A 348 -6.57 -22.67 3.24
CA LYS A 348 -5.45 -23.53 3.67
C LYS A 348 -4.97 -23.18 5.07
N LEU A 349 -4.79 -21.88 5.37
CA LEU A 349 -4.47 -21.42 6.72
C LEU A 349 -5.53 -21.87 7.73
N ARG A 350 -6.82 -21.68 7.42
CA ARG A 350 -7.92 -22.09 8.30
C ARG A 350 -7.88 -23.59 8.59
N THR A 351 -7.72 -24.43 7.56
CA THR A 351 -7.64 -25.89 7.68
C THR A 351 -6.44 -26.31 8.53
N ALA A 352 -5.26 -25.76 8.23
CA ALA A 352 -4.04 -26.08 8.98
C ALA A 352 -4.11 -25.72 10.47
N VAL A 353 -4.90 -24.68 10.83
CA VAL A 353 -5.16 -24.32 12.23
C VAL A 353 -6.19 -25.23 12.90
N VAL A 354 -7.17 -25.79 12.18
CA VAL A 354 -8.08 -26.81 12.74
C VAL A 354 -7.34 -28.10 13.02
N ASP A 355 -6.49 -28.51 12.08
CA ASP A 355 -5.84 -29.81 12.11
C ASP A 355 -4.66 -29.84 13.11
N ALA A 356 -4.14 -28.68 13.51
CA ALA A 356 -3.09 -28.56 14.51
C ALA A 356 -3.64 -28.80 15.93
N VAL A 357 -3.35 -29.98 16.47
CA VAL A 357 -3.66 -30.36 17.86
C VAL A 357 -2.69 -29.62 18.81
N GLU A 358 -3.17 -28.53 19.41
CA GLU A 358 -2.60 -27.80 20.56
C GLU A 358 -1.09 -27.45 20.51
N SER A 359 -0.76 -26.41 19.75
CA SER A 359 0.33 -25.42 19.97
C SER A 359 0.41 -24.54 18.71
N SER A 360 1.00 -23.34 18.78
CA SER A 360 1.20 -22.52 17.57
C SER A 360 2.27 -23.17 16.68
N PRO A 361 1.90 -23.74 15.52
CA PRO A 361 2.81 -24.60 14.76
C PRO A 361 3.59 -23.82 13.70
N PHE A 362 3.36 -22.51 13.56
CA PHE A 362 3.81 -21.75 12.41
C PHE A 362 4.74 -20.60 12.81
N ASP A 363 5.87 -20.52 12.12
CA ASP A 363 6.65 -19.29 12.07
C ASP A 363 5.91 -18.31 11.15
N ILE A 364 5.83 -17.04 11.58
CA ILE A 364 5.17 -15.99 10.79
C ILE A 364 6.22 -14.98 10.35
N LEU A 365 6.29 -14.77 9.04
CA LEU A 365 7.04 -13.67 8.46
C LEU A 365 6.12 -12.46 8.34
N LEU A 366 6.56 -11.33 8.88
CA LEU A 366 5.82 -10.08 8.99
C LEU A 366 6.57 -8.97 8.25
N ASP A 367 5.89 -8.30 7.32
CA ASP A 367 6.41 -7.14 6.59
C ASP A 367 5.42 -5.99 6.80
N GLY A 368 5.83 -4.94 7.49
CA GLY A 368 4.96 -3.85 7.93
C GLY A 368 5.45 -3.17 9.22
N PRO A 369 4.64 -2.29 9.81
CA PRO A 369 3.27 -1.93 9.42
C PRO A 369 3.19 -0.98 8.22
N TYR A 370 2.00 -0.88 7.63
CA TYR A 370 1.67 -0.14 6.41
C TYR A 370 0.33 0.56 6.48
N GLY A 371 0.15 1.54 5.59
CA GLY A 371 -1.05 2.36 5.54
C GLY A 371 -0.95 3.54 6.49
N LYS A 372 -1.83 4.51 6.27
CA LYS A 372 -2.05 5.62 7.20
C LYS A 372 -3.47 6.08 7.05
N VAL A 373 -4.15 6.34 8.16
CA VAL A 373 -5.52 6.87 8.12
C VAL A 373 -5.47 8.24 7.46
N SER A 374 -6.39 8.50 6.54
CA SER A 374 -6.47 9.78 5.83
C SER A 374 -6.95 10.93 6.73
N VAL A 375 -7.45 10.59 7.91
CA VAL A 375 -7.93 11.53 8.92
C VAL A 375 -6.90 11.62 10.03
N ASP A 376 -6.63 12.85 10.48
CA ASP A 376 -5.76 13.12 11.62
C ASP A 376 -6.53 12.79 12.91
N ILE A 377 -6.16 11.68 13.54
CA ILE A 377 -6.74 11.21 14.81
C ILE A 377 -5.98 11.81 16.01
N ASP A 378 -4.75 12.30 15.79
CA ASP A 378 -3.87 12.75 16.86
C ASP A 378 -4.11 14.23 17.21
N SER A 379 -4.60 15.04 16.26
CA SER A 379 -4.96 16.43 16.54
C SER A 379 -6.45 16.57 16.93
N SER A 380 -6.66 16.99 18.18
CA SER A 380 -7.98 17.17 18.81
C SER A 380 -8.95 18.17 18.13
N PRO A 381 -8.57 19.22 17.38
CA PRO A 381 -9.56 20.23 16.97
C PRO A 381 -10.43 19.82 15.78
N VAL A 382 -10.18 18.70 15.10
CA VAL A 382 -10.91 18.34 13.86
C VAL A 382 -12.17 17.49 14.13
N TYR A 383 -12.29 16.88 15.31
CA TYR A 383 -13.42 16.00 15.65
C TYR A 383 -14.47 16.62 16.59
N SER A 384 -14.45 17.94 16.82
CA SER A 384 -15.42 18.64 17.67
C SER A 384 -16.73 19.04 16.98
N HIS A 385 -16.99 18.57 15.75
CA HIS A 385 -18.22 18.89 15.03
C HIS A 385 -19.03 17.63 14.70
N TYR A 386 -19.73 17.13 15.72
CA TYR A 386 -21.07 16.57 15.59
C TYR A 386 -21.97 17.22 16.62
#